data_AF-A0A968LG60-F1
#
_entry.id   AF-A0A968LG60-F1
#
_cell.length_a   1.000
_cell.length_b   1.000
_cell.length_c   1.000
_cell.angle_alpha   90.00
_cell.angle_beta   90.00
_cell.angle_gamma   90.00
#
_symmetry.space_group_name_H-M   'P 1'
#
loop_
_entity.id
_entity.type
_entity.pdbx_description
1 polymer ?
#
loop_
_entity_poly.entity_id
_entity_poly.type
_entity_poly.pdbx_seq_one_letter_code
_entity_poly.pdbx_strand_id
1 'polypeptide(L)'
;MLARREAGDSPYDRVHVRNGFARQAKRPADRDFILLADAFGFSDPVYSVGTGFAVSQAIEVATSINAGAWSPETCAGYVAHCRATLQRARKAFEFWYSGAVVRNSVAASEVQHDFLLGGLFQAGISESYGAAIDLASLASQRDPFRGDLGGRR
;
A
#
# COMPACT_ATOMS: atom_id res chain seq x y z
N MET A 1 -18.57 31.69 18.14
CA MET A 1 -18.60 30.93 19.41
C MET A 1 -17.79 29.67 19.18
N LEU A 2 -16.52 29.64 19.63
CA LEU A 2 -15.63 28.48 19.44
C LEU A 2 -15.94 27.46 20.53
N ALA A 3 -16.51 26.31 20.16
CA ALA A 3 -16.73 25.21 21.08
C ALA A 3 -15.38 24.65 21.56
N ARG A 4 -15.19 24.60 22.88
CA ARG A 4 -14.10 23.85 23.52
C ARG A 4 -14.23 22.39 23.11
N ARG A 5 -13.20 21.85 22.45
CA ARG A 5 -13.08 20.41 22.23
C ARG A 5 -12.67 19.74 23.54
N GLU A 6 -13.55 18.93 24.11
CA GLU A 6 -13.15 17.90 25.05
C GLU A 6 -12.31 16.89 24.26
N ALA A 7 -11.00 16.90 24.50
CA ALA A 7 -10.10 15.89 23.97
C ALA A 7 -10.23 14.67 24.89
N GLY A 8 -10.78 13.57 24.39
CA GLY A 8 -10.70 12.30 25.10
C GLY A 8 -9.22 11.87 25.25
N ASP A 9 -8.92 11.18 26.35
CA ASP A 9 -7.56 10.77 26.70
C ASP A 9 -6.97 9.71 25.76
N SER A 10 -7.81 9.04 24.94
CA SER A 10 -7.34 8.07 23.96
C SER A 10 -6.74 8.76 22.72
N PRO A 11 -5.65 8.23 22.14
CA PRO A 11 -5.18 8.66 20.82
C PRO A 11 -6.23 8.50 19.71
N TYR A 12 -7.26 7.66 19.93
CA TYR A 12 -8.41 7.48 19.04
C TYR A 12 -9.52 8.52 19.22
N ASP A 13 -9.57 9.21 20.36
CA ASP A 13 -10.58 10.24 20.65
C ASP A 13 -10.20 11.61 20.07
N ARG A 14 -8.99 11.72 19.53
CA ARG A 14 -8.45 12.94 18.96
C ARG A 14 -8.87 13.06 17.50
N VAL A 15 -9.36 14.23 17.13
CA VAL A 15 -9.58 14.57 15.71
C VAL A 15 -8.23 14.85 15.07
N HIS A 16 -7.74 13.89 14.28
CA HIS A 16 -6.52 14.04 13.48
C HIS A 16 -6.85 14.67 12.13
N VAL A 17 -6.07 15.67 11.73
CA VAL A 17 -6.19 16.30 10.40
C VAL A 17 -4.90 16.05 9.64
N ARG A 18 -5.00 15.47 8.44
CA ARG A 18 -3.87 15.27 7.52
C ARG A 18 -4.13 16.05 6.25
N ASN A 19 -3.15 16.86 5.85
CA ASN A 19 -3.20 17.71 4.66
C ASN A 19 -2.04 17.39 3.73
N GLY A 20 -2.20 17.66 2.43
CA GLY A 20 -1.12 17.52 1.45
C GLY A 20 -0.68 16.08 1.18
N PHE A 21 -1.57 15.11 1.41
CA PHE A 21 -1.31 13.67 1.19
C PHE A 21 -1.29 13.28 -0.28
N ALA A 22 -1.98 14.02 -1.16
CA ALA A 22 -2.00 13.77 -2.59
C ALA A 22 -0.68 14.23 -3.24
N ARG A 23 0.36 13.40 -3.19
CA ARG A 23 1.71 13.71 -3.68
C ARG A 23 2.35 12.48 -4.30
N GLN A 24 3.34 12.74 -5.16
CA GLN A 24 4.14 11.72 -5.81
C GLN A 24 5.62 12.14 -5.83
N ALA A 25 6.50 11.21 -5.46
CA ALA A 25 7.94 11.31 -5.62
C ALA A 25 8.34 11.17 -7.10
N LYS A 26 9.39 11.88 -7.52
CA LYS A 26 9.83 11.88 -8.93
C LYS A 26 10.32 10.50 -9.39
N ARG A 27 10.92 9.72 -8.48
CA ARG A 27 11.53 8.42 -8.75
C ARG A 27 11.14 7.43 -7.64
N PRO A 28 10.38 6.36 -7.94
CA PRO A 28 9.99 5.35 -6.95
C PRO A 28 11.14 4.44 -6.55
N ALA A 29 12.09 4.14 -7.44
CA ALA A 29 13.18 3.23 -7.14
C ALA A 29 14.41 3.49 -8.01
N ASP A 30 15.54 2.98 -7.55
CA ASP A 30 16.77 2.74 -8.29
C ASP A 30 17.42 1.45 -7.74
N ARG A 31 18.59 1.05 -8.22
CA ARG A 31 19.34 -0.10 -7.68
C ARG A 31 19.58 0.00 -6.16
N ASP A 32 19.73 1.22 -5.64
CA ASP A 32 20.19 1.48 -4.27
C ASP A 32 19.05 1.77 -3.29
N PHE A 33 17.82 2.00 -3.77
CA PHE A 33 16.67 2.27 -2.90
C PHE A 33 15.34 1.96 -3.58
N ILE A 34 14.33 1.70 -2.75
CA ILE A 34 12.94 1.49 -3.17
C ILE A 34 12.02 2.32 -2.26
N LEU A 35 11.06 3.02 -2.87
CA LEU A 35 9.95 3.68 -2.20
C LEU A 35 8.69 2.86 -2.45
N LEU A 36 8.02 2.46 -1.36
CA LEU A 36 6.79 1.69 -1.40
C LEU A 36 5.59 2.58 -1.04
N ALA A 37 4.46 2.36 -1.69
CA ALA A 37 3.16 2.94 -1.35
C ALA A 37 3.20 4.47 -1.24
N ASP A 38 2.65 5.01 -0.16
CA ASP A 38 2.64 6.44 0.20
C ASP A 38 4.03 7.10 0.14
N ALA A 39 5.13 6.35 0.30
CA ALA A 39 6.48 6.89 0.14
C ALA A 39 6.79 7.26 -1.33
N PHE A 40 6.26 6.49 -2.29
CA PHE A 40 6.30 6.85 -3.70
C PHE A 40 5.17 7.81 -4.06
N GLY A 41 3.93 7.48 -3.70
CA GLY A 41 2.82 8.36 -3.99
C GLY A 41 1.50 7.87 -3.45
N PHE A 42 0.71 8.84 -3.00
CA PHE A 42 -0.64 8.66 -2.52
C PHE A 42 -1.53 9.72 -3.17
N SER A 43 -2.80 9.39 -3.32
CA SER A 43 -3.76 10.15 -4.11
C SER A 43 -5.00 10.48 -3.28
N ASP A 44 -5.85 9.49 -3.01
CA ASP A 44 -7.10 9.70 -2.27
C ASP A 44 -7.57 8.44 -1.53
N PRO A 45 -8.13 8.56 -0.31
CA PRO A 45 -8.60 7.42 0.48
C PRO A 45 -9.99 6.88 0.08
N VAL A 46 -10.72 7.48 -0.85
CA VAL A 46 -12.15 7.16 -1.10
C VAL A 46 -12.46 5.69 -1.38
N TYR A 47 -11.57 4.97 -2.06
CA TYR A 47 -11.75 3.54 -2.33
C TYR A 47 -11.06 2.62 -1.31
N SER A 48 -10.48 3.15 -0.24
CA SER A 48 -9.81 2.38 0.83
C SER A 48 -8.69 1.45 0.33
N VAL A 49 -8.02 1.82 -0.76
CA VAL A 49 -7.05 0.96 -1.48
C VAL A 49 -5.60 1.11 -1.02
N GLY A 50 -5.27 2.13 -0.22
CA GLY A 50 -3.89 2.46 0.14
C GLY A 50 -3.13 1.30 0.80
N THR A 51 -3.75 0.65 1.78
CA THR A 51 -3.15 -0.51 2.46
C THR A 51 -2.92 -1.68 1.52
N GLY A 52 -3.88 -1.98 0.64
CA GLY A 52 -3.73 -3.05 -0.32
C GLY A 52 -2.57 -2.77 -1.28
N PHE A 53 -2.44 -1.54 -1.80
CA PHE A 53 -1.31 -1.16 -2.65
C PHE A 53 0.03 -1.31 -1.92
N ALA A 54 0.08 -0.90 -0.65
CA ALA A 54 1.29 -1.01 0.15
C ALA A 54 1.76 -2.45 0.30
N VAL A 55 0.83 -3.35 0.64
CA VAL A 55 1.18 -4.77 0.82
C VAL A 55 1.52 -5.43 -0.52
N SER A 56 0.79 -5.12 -1.59
CA SER A 56 1.06 -5.64 -2.94
C SER A 56 2.49 -5.34 -3.37
N GLN A 57 2.88 -4.07 -3.27
CA GLN A 57 4.20 -3.61 -3.70
C GLN A 57 5.31 -4.18 -2.82
N ALA A 58 5.08 -4.26 -1.50
CA ALA A 58 6.04 -4.85 -0.58
C ALA A 58 6.31 -6.32 -0.91
N ILE A 59 5.26 -7.09 -1.20
CA ILE A 59 5.35 -8.49 -1.62
C ILE A 59 6.12 -8.63 -2.92
N GLU A 60 5.75 -7.87 -3.95
CA GLU A 60 6.37 -7.95 -5.29
C GLU A 60 7.88 -7.68 -5.20
N VAL A 61 8.24 -6.60 -4.51
CA VAL A 61 9.63 -6.19 -4.32
C VAL A 61 10.40 -7.20 -3.46
N ALA A 62 9.82 -7.68 -2.36
CA ALA A 62 10.47 -8.67 -1.50
C ALA A 62 10.75 -9.98 -2.25
N THR A 63 9.79 -10.47 -3.05
CA THR A 63 9.97 -11.65 -3.89
C THR A 63 11.10 -11.44 -4.89
N SER A 64 11.18 -10.28 -5.54
CA SER A 64 12.26 -9.94 -6.46
C SER A 64 13.62 -9.91 -5.77
N ILE A 65 13.74 -9.28 -4.59
CA ILE A 65 14.99 -9.20 -3.82
C ILE A 65 15.43 -10.59 -3.36
N ASN A 66 14.52 -11.39 -2.79
CA ASN A 66 14.82 -12.72 -2.28
C ASN A 66 15.25 -13.69 -3.39
N ALA A 67 14.77 -13.48 -4.62
CA ALA A 67 15.21 -14.23 -5.80
C ALA A 67 16.56 -13.75 -6.37
N GLY A 68 17.18 -12.72 -5.81
CA GLY A 68 18.39 -12.10 -6.37
C GLY A 68 18.15 -11.38 -7.70
N ALA A 69 16.89 -11.05 -8.01
CA ALA A 69 16.46 -10.49 -9.29
C ALA A 69 16.36 -8.95 -9.27
N TRP A 70 16.77 -8.29 -8.18
CA TRP A 70 16.79 -6.84 -8.11
C TRP A 70 17.93 -6.26 -8.94
N SER A 71 17.62 -5.84 -10.16
CA SER A 71 18.54 -5.25 -11.13
C SER A 71 18.02 -3.91 -11.66
N PRO A 72 18.82 -3.13 -12.40
CA PRO A 72 18.36 -1.90 -13.06
C PRO A 72 17.14 -2.13 -13.96
N GLU A 73 17.07 -3.27 -14.65
CA GLU A 73 15.96 -3.65 -15.53
C GLU A 73 14.69 -3.91 -14.73
N THR A 74 14.77 -4.70 -13.65
CA THR A 74 13.64 -4.98 -12.75
C THR A 74 13.16 -3.70 -12.08
N CYS A 75 14.07 -2.83 -11.67
CA CYS A 75 13.76 -1.53 -11.12
C CYS A 75 13.00 -0.64 -12.12
N ALA A 76 13.44 -0.59 -13.38
CA ALA A 76 12.74 0.15 -14.43
C ALA A 76 11.31 -0.40 -14.67
N GLY A 77 11.15 -1.73 -14.64
CA GLY A 77 9.86 -2.39 -14.69
C GLY A 77 8.95 -1.98 -13.53
N TYR A 78 9.47 -2.02 -12.30
CA TYR A 78 8.76 -1.59 -11.10
C TYR A 78 8.36 -0.10 -11.16
N VAL A 79 9.24 0.77 -11.65
CA VAL A 79 8.95 2.20 -11.84
C VAL A 79 7.80 2.40 -12.84
N ALA A 80 7.80 1.67 -13.94
CA ALA A 80 6.74 1.72 -14.94
C ALA A 80 5.42 1.22 -14.36
N HIS A 81 5.44 0.11 -13.62
CA HIS A 81 4.27 -0.44 -12.93
C HIS A 81 3.68 0.57 -11.94
N CYS A 82 4.49 1.14 -11.06
CA CYS A 82 4.06 2.15 -10.08
C CYS A 82 3.39 3.37 -10.75
N ARG A 83 3.96 3.86 -11.86
CA ARG A 83 3.38 4.97 -12.63
C ARG A 83 2.03 4.60 -13.25
N ALA A 84 1.92 3.41 -13.85
CA ALA A 84 0.68 2.94 -14.44
C ALA A 84 -0.42 2.79 -13.38
N THR A 85 -0.10 2.18 -12.24
CA THR A 85 -1.01 2.02 -11.10
C THR A 85 -1.51 3.36 -10.58
N LEU A 86 -0.62 4.34 -10.39
CA LEU A 86 -1.01 5.68 -9.94
C LEU A 86 -1.88 6.42 -10.95
N GLN A 87 -1.64 6.27 -12.25
CA GLN A 87 -2.49 6.85 -13.30
C GLN A 87 -3.90 6.25 -13.30
N ARG A 88 -4.01 4.92 -13.15
CA ARG A 88 -5.32 4.26 -13.00
C ARG A 88 -6.04 4.74 -11.74
N ALA A 89 -5.33 4.86 -10.63
CA ALA A 89 -5.87 5.37 -9.38
C ALA A 89 -6.41 6.80 -9.55
N ARG A 90 -5.61 7.69 -10.15
CA ARG A 90 -6.04 9.06 -10.46
C ARG A 90 -7.33 9.09 -11.28
N LYS A 91 -7.40 8.31 -12.37
CA LYS A 91 -8.60 8.22 -13.22
C LYS A 91 -9.82 7.74 -12.43
N ALA A 92 -9.65 6.72 -11.59
CA ALA A 92 -10.74 6.21 -10.75
C ALA A 92 -11.24 7.28 -9.76
N PHE A 93 -10.37 8.11 -9.18
CA PHE A 93 -10.79 9.20 -8.29
C PHE A 93 -11.48 10.31 -9.07
N GLU A 94 -11.01 10.65 -10.26
CA GLU A 94 -11.68 11.61 -11.14
C GLU A 94 -13.10 11.13 -11.48
N PHE A 95 -13.31 9.82 -11.70
CA PHE A 95 -14.64 9.25 -11.86
C PHE A 95 -15.52 9.38 -10.61
N TRP A 96 -14.96 9.21 -9.42
CA TRP A 96 -15.71 9.42 -8.17
C TRP A 96 -16.17 10.86 -8.05
N TYR A 97 -15.23 11.80 -8.12
CA TYR A 97 -15.49 13.22 -7.84
C TYR A 97 -16.34 13.89 -8.92
N SER A 98 -16.26 13.42 -10.16
CA SER A 98 -17.17 13.87 -11.22
C SER A 98 -18.58 13.27 -11.08
N GLY A 99 -18.77 12.21 -10.29
CA GLY A 99 -20.00 11.44 -10.22
C GLY A 99 -20.21 10.47 -11.39
N ALA A 100 -19.16 10.23 -12.20
CA ALA A 100 -19.22 9.30 -13.32
C ALA A 100 -19.45 7.84 -12.87
N VAL A 101 -18.94 7.46 -11.69
CA VAL A 101 -19.18 6.12 -11.11
C VAL A 101 -20.67 5.80 -10.96
N VAL A 102 -21.51 6.81 -10.73
CA VAL A 102 -22.97 6.61 -10.57
C VAL A 102 -23.69 6.67 -11.92
N ARG A 103 -23.19 7.47 -12.87
CA ARG A 103 -23.92 7.83 -14.10
C ARG A 103 -23.45 7.09 -15.35
N ASN A 104 -22.31 6.43 -15.31
CA ASN A 104 -21.70 5.75 -16.46
C ASN A 104 -21.30 4.33 -16.06
N SER A 105 -21.97 3.34 -16.65
CA SER A 105 -21.75 1.92 -16.38
C SER A 105 -20.34 1.43 -16.74
N VAL A 106 -19.71 2.03 -17.76
CA VAL A 106 -18.32 1.70 -18.14
C VAL A 106 -17.35 2.19 -17.07
N ALA A 107 -17.50 3.43 -16.62
CA ALA A 107 -16.67 3.97 -15.54
C ALA A 107 -16.87 3.20 -14.22
N ALA A 108 -18.12 2.84 -13.90
CA ALA A 108 -18.46 2.03 -12.73
C ALA A 108 -17.81 0.64 -12.79
N SER A 109 -17.90 -0.03 -13.94
CA SER A 109 -17.30 -1.35 -14.16
C SER A 109 -15.77 -1.32 -14.03
N GLU A 110 -15.13 -0.30 -14.61
CA GLU A 110 -13.67 -0.12 -14.50
C GLU A 110 -13.23 0.07 -13.04
N VAL A 111 -13.91 0.94 -12.29
CA VAL A 111 -13.62 1.15 -10.86
C VAL A 111 -13.88 -0.11 -10.04
N GLN A 112 -14.98 -0.81 -10.30
CA GLN A 112 -15.31 -2.05 -9.60
C GLN A 112 -14.24 -3.11 -9.82
N HIS A 113 -13.89 -3.38 -11.08
CA HIS A 113 -12.87 -4.36 -11.43
C HIS A 113 -11.52 -4.02 -10.80
N ASP A 114 -11.04 -2.79 -11.00
CA ASP A 114 -9.67 -2.44 -10.63
C ASP A 114 -9.50 -2.17 -9.13
N PHE A 115 -10.47 -1.53 -8.46
CA PHE A 115 -10.30 -1.03 -7.09
C PHE A 115 -11.12 -1.78 -6.03
N LEU A 116 -12.32 -2.25 -6.37
CA LEU A 116 -13.23 -2.84 -5.36
C LEU A 116 -13.19 -4.36 -5.33
N LEU A 117 -12.99 -5.01 -6.48
CA LEU A 117 -12.96 -6.46 -6.62
C LEU A 117 -11.55 -7.05 -6.59
N GLY A 118 -10.52 -6.21 -6.44
CA GLY A 118 -9.18 -6.72 -6.32
C GLY A 118 -8.40 -6.78 -7.62
N GLY A 119 -8.87 -6.27 -8.77
CA GLY A 119 -8.17 -6.44 -10.06
C GLY A 119 -6.74 -5.87 -10.08
N LEU A 120 -6.50 -4.73 -9.43
CA LEU A 120 -5.14 -4.20 -9.21
C LEU A 120 -4.33 -4.94 -8.14
N PHE A 121 -5.00 -5.77 -7.32
CA PHE A 121 -4.44 -6.44 -6.16
C PHE A 121 -4.12 -7.93 -6.44
N GLN A 122 -5.00 -8.64 -7.14
CA GLN A 122 -5.02 -10.11 -7.15
C GLN A 122 -3.96 -10.77 -8.05
N ALA A 123 -3.27 -10.03 -8.92
CA ALA A 123 -2.33 -10.67 -9.84
C ALA A 123 -1.10 -11.32 -9.14
N GLY A 124 -0.85 -11.07 -7.85
CA GLY A 124 0.23 -11.73 -7.10
C GLY A 124 0.06 -11.84 -5.57
N ILE A 125 -1.08 -11.40 -5.03
CA ILE A 125 -1.27 -11.23 -3.58
C ILE A 125 -1.72 -12.50 -2.88
N SER A 126 -2.60 -13.32 -3.47
CA SER A 126 -3.20 -14.46 -2.74
C SER A 126 -2.17 -15.52 -2.32
N GLU A 127 -1.19 -15.84 -3.17
CA GLU A 127 -0.09 -16.75 -2.82
C GLU A 127 0.86 -16.14 -1.77
N SER A 128 1.14 -14.85 -1.92
CA SER A 128 2.13 -14.17 -1.09
C SER A 128 1.60 -13.78 0.29
N TYR A 129 0.29 -13.52 0.44
CA TYR A 129 -0.36 -13.34 1.74
C TYR A 129 -0.36 -14.64 2.55
N GLY A 130 -0.57 -15.79 1.90
CA GLY A 130 -0.43 -17.09 2.56
C GLY A 130 0.97 -17.25 3.15
N ALA A 131 2.00 -17.07 2.33
CA ALA A 131 3.39 -17.16 2.78
C ALA A 131 3.77 -16.12 3.86
N ALA A 132 3.29 -14.87 3.74
CA ALA A 132 3.57 -13.82 4.72
C ALA A 132 2.85 -14.04 6.05
N ILE A 133 1.60 -14.53 6.04
CA ILE A 133 0.87 -14.92 7.24
C ILE A 133 1.54 -16.14 7.89
N ASP A 134 1.98 -17.12 7.11
CA ASP A 134 2.67 -18.30 7.63
C ASP A 134 4.03 -17.92 8.25
N LEU A 135 4.80 -17.04 7.59
CA LEU A 135 6.05 -16.50 8.14
C LEU A 135 5.84 -15.65 9.39
N ALA A 136 4.82 -14.78 9.41
CA ALA A 136 4.46 -13.98 10.58
C ALA A 136 3.95 -14.86 11.73
N SER A 137 3.22 -15.94 11.42
CA SER A 137 2.76 -16.93 12.39
C SER A 137 3.94 -17.71 12.98
N LEU A 138 4.89 -18.15 12.14
CA LEU A 138 6.14 -18.78 12.58
C LEU A 138 7.01 -17.83 13.44
N ALA A 139 7.04 -16.54 13.11
CA ALA A 139 7.72 -15.53 13.92
C ALA A 139 7.01 -15.26 15.26
N SER A 140 5.66 -15.30 15.29
CA SER A 140 4.87 -15.13 16.52
C SER A 140 4.97 -16.30 17.50
N GLN A 141 5.35 -17.50 17.01
CA GLN A 141 5.63 -18.66 17.86
C GLN A 141 7.01 -18.58 18.55
N ARG A 142 7.88 -17.66 18.14
CA ARG A 142 9.06 -17.27 18.91
C ARG A 142 8.65 -16.19 19.90
N ASP A 143 8.68 -16.51 21.19
CA ASP A 143 8.55 -15.52 22.26
C ASP A 143 9.61 -14.41 22.05
N PRO A 144 9.20 -13.17 21.70
CA PRO A 144 10.13 -12.08 21.40
C PRO A 144 10.88 -11.59 22.65
N PHE A 145 10.55 -12.11 23.84
CA PHE A 145 11.20 -11.80 25.12
C PHE A 145 12.05 -12.97 25.67
N ARG A 146 12.12 -14.11 24.98
CA ARG A 146 13.11 -15.15 25.28
C ARG A 146 14.48 -14.70 24.78
N GLY A 147 15.20 -13.96 25.61
CA GLY A 147 16.61 -13.71 25.43
C GLY A 147 17.37 -15.04 25.35
N ASP A 148 18.29 -15.13 24.39
CA ASP A 148 19.24 -16.22 24.27
C ASP A 148 20.19 -16.14 25.49
N LEU A 149 19.77 -16.75 26.60
CA LEU A 149 20.64 -16.97 27.76
C LEU A 149 21.62 -18.08 27.39
N GLY A 150 22.52 -17.76 26.47
CA GLY A 150 23.77 -18.46 26.26
C GLY A 150 24.53 -18.45 27.57
N GLY A 151 24.46 -19.57 28.29
CA GLY A 151 25.26 -19.84 29.46
C GLY A 151 26.73 -19.75 29.10
N ARG A 152 27.36 -18.61 29.40
CA ARG A 152 28.77 -18.58 29.75
C ARG A 152 28.88 -19.07 31.19
N ARG A 153 29.26 -20.33 31.34
CA ARG A 153 30.24 -20.83 32.32
C ARG A 153 30.60 -22.26 31.96
#